data_AF-A0A662UAL8-F1
#
_entry.id   AF-A0A662UAL8-F1
#
_cell.length_a   1.000
_cell.length_b   1.000
_cell.length_c   1.000
_cell.angle_alpha   90.00
_cell.angle_beta   90.00
_cell.angle_gamma   90.00
#
_symmetry.space_group_name_H-M   'P 1'
#
loop_
_entity.id
_entity.type
_entity.pdbx_description
1 polymer ?
#
loop_
_entity_poly.entity_id
_entity_poly.type
_entity_poly.pdbx_seq_one_letter_code
_entity_poly.pdbx_strand_id
1 'polypeptide(L)'
;MVWTWRSKLINKAVSKAGIKGKIAALYIMSGHSVSFNVKVKDGVIDFVAKKKGDIFAVDVYLKNKPVSAREVEDIARKASQINAKPVLLIYGSAKISEEALSKLRELNVKIKRVRKVKPRPH
;
A
#
# COMPACT_ATOMS: atom_id res chain seq x y z
N MET A 1 -23.63 -15.62 13.25
CA MET A 1 -22.61 -14.93 12.43
C MET A 1 -21.24 -15.51 12.75
N VAL A 2 -20.72 -16.43 11.93
CA VAL A 2 -19.39 -17.04 12.17
C VAL A 2 -18.33 -16.04 11.75
N TRP A 3 -17.63 -15.44 12.72
CA TRP A 3 -16.48 -14.59 12.41
C TRP A 3 -15.32 -15.46 11.94
N THR A 4 -15.13 -15.52 10.63
CA THR A 4 -13.94 -16.14 10.05
C THR A 4 -12.69 -15.42 10.58
N TRP A 5 -11.58 -16.15 10.71
CA TRP A 5 -10.29 -15.57 11.10
C TRP A 5 -9.90 -14.36 10.25
N ARG A 6 -10.27 -14.35 8.96
CA ARG A 6 -10.08 -13.21 8.05
C ARG A 6 -10.87 -11.98 8.48
N SER A 7 -12.13 -12.13 8.89
CA SER A 7 -12.92 -11.01 9.41
C SER A 7 -12.31 -10.41 10.68
N LYS A 8 -11.74 -11.23 11.57
CA LYS A 8 -10.99 -10.74 12.74
C LYS A 8 -9.75 -9.95 12.33
N LEU A 9 -8.96 -10.44 11.36
CA LEU A 9 -7.78 -9.75 10.85
C LEU A 9 -8.10 -8.42 10.17
N ILE A 10 -9.16 -8.37 9.36
CA ILE A 10 -9.62 -7.14 8.70
C ILE A 10 -10.00 -6.10 9.76
N ASN A 11 -10.82 -6.47 10.75
CA ASN A 11 -11.25 -5.54 11.78
C ASN A 11 -10.08 -5.05 12.64
N LYS A 12 -9.12 -5.93 12.97
CA LYS A 12 -7.88 -5.55 13.66
C LYS A 12 -7.01 -4.61 12.82
N ALA A 13 -6.89 -4.83 11.52
CA ALA A 13 -6.15 -3.95 10.61
C ALA A 13 -6.79 -2.57 10.55
N VAL A 14 -8.12 -2.50 10.36
CA VAL A 14 -8.87 -1.24 10.30
C VAL A 14 -8.81 -0.47 11.60
N SER A 15 -8.96 -1.14 12.75
CA SER A 15 -8.93 -0.47 14.06
C SER A 15 -7.55 0.09 14.41
N LYS A 16 -6.47 -0.64 14.09
CA LYS A 16 -5.11 -0.24 14.45
C LYS A 16 -4.47 0.77 13.48
N ALA A 17 -4.77 0.68 12.18
CA ALA A 17 -4.06 1.43 11.15
C ALA A 17 -4.97 2.39 10.35
N GLY A 18 -6.23 2.57 10.76
CA GLY A 18 -7.15 3.54 10.17
C GLY A 18 -7.31 3.36 8.65
N ILE A 19 -6.99 4.41 7.88
CA ILE A 19 -7.09 4.39 6.41
C ILE A 19 -6.14 3.35 5.80
N LYS A 20 -4.89 3.27 6.28
CA LYS A 20 -3.91 2.26 5.84
C LYS A 20 -4.44 0.84 6.13
N GLY A 21 -5.09 0.67 7.27
CA GLY A 21 -5.80 -0.56 7.65
C GLY A 21 -6.94 -0.94 6.71
N LYS A 22 -7.76 0.04 6.31
CA LYS A 22 -8.85 -0.18 5.32
C LYS A 22 -8.32 -0.60 3.94
N ILE A 23 -7.19 -0.04 3.53
CA ILE A 23 -6.55 -0.40 2.25
C ILE A 23 -5.92 -1.80 2.35
N ALA A 24 -5.17 -2.07 3.42
CA ALA A 24 -4.61 -3.38 3.70
C ALA A 24 -5.69 -4.47 3.81
N ALA A 25 -6.88 -4.14 4.32
CA ALA A 25 -8.01 -5.07 4.34
C ALA A 25 -8.38 -5.59 2.94
N LEU A 26 -8.27 -4.77 1.89
CA LEU A 26 -8.50 -5.22 0.51
C LEU A 26 -7.46 -6.27 0.06
N TYR A 27 -6.22 -6.13 0.52
CA TYR A 27 -5.16 -7.13 0.29
C TYR A 27 -5.45 -8.41 1.08
N ILE A 28 -5.88 -8.31 2.34
CA ILE A 28 -6.30 -9.47 3.16
C ILE A 28 -7.48 -10.20 2.52
N MET A 29 -8.50 -9.48 2.06
CA MET A 29 -9.67 -10.04 1.38
C MET A 29 -9.30 -10.77 0.09
N SER A 30 -8.31 -10.27 -0.65
CA SER A 30 -7.77 -10.94 -1.84
C SER A 30 -6.79 -12.09 -1.52
N GLY A 31 -6.63 -12.44 -0.23
CA GLY A 31 -5.84 -13.58 0.23
C GLY A 31 -4.35 -13.30 0.42
N HIS A 32 -3.94 -12.04 0.56
CA HIS A 32 -2.57 -11.69 0.93
C HIS A 32 -2.39 -11.74 2.45
N SER A 33 -1.21 -12.16 2.90
CA SER A 33 -0.74 -11.89 4.26
C SER A 33 -0.19 -10.47 4.31
N VAL A 34 -0.50 -9.70 5.36
CA VAL A 34 -0.13 -8.28 5.45
C VAL A 34 0.64 -8.00 6.75
N SER A 35 1.77 -7.31 6.63
CA SER A 35 2.58 -6.80 7.75
C SER A 35 2.67 -5.28 7.67
N PHE A 36 2.34 -4.58 8.77
CA PHE A 36 2.36 -3.11 8.82
C PHE A 36 3.68 -2.57 9.34
N ASN A 37 3.97 -1.31 9.00
CA ASN A 37 5.09 -0.52 9.52
C ASN A 37 6.44 -1.26 9.42
N VAL A 38 6.71 -1.82 8.23
CA VAL A 38 7.94 -2.59 8.01
C VAL A 38 9.11 -1.62 7.94
N LYS A 39 10.02 -1.73 8.89
CA LYS A 39 11.23 -0.90 8.95
C LYS A 39 12.25 -1.41 7.92
N VAL A 40 12.78 -0.48 7.15
CA VAL A 40 13.87 -0.67 6.19
C VAL A 40 14.94 0.39 6.47
N LYS A 41 16.13 0.30 5.88
CA LYS A 41 17.21 1.27 6.14
C LYS A 41 16.79 2.69 5.76
N ASP A 42 16.02 2.82 4.67
CA ASP A 42 15.58 4.12 4.14
C ASP A 42 14.21 4.56 4.69
N GLY A 43 13.79 4.01 5.84
CA GLY A 43 12.60 4.45 6.56
C GLY A 43 11.58 3.35 6.80
N VAL A 44 10.29 3.68 6.66
CA VAL A 44 9.19 2.75 6.96
C VAL A 44 8.31 2.60 5.73
N ILE A 45 7.93 1.34 5.44
CA ILE A 45 6.90 0.99 4.47
C ILE A 45 5.59 0.82 5.24
N ASP A 46 4.52 1.45 4.77
CA ASP A 46 3.22 1.43 5.47
C ASP A 46 2.72 0.00 5.70
N PHE A 47 2.75 -0.82 4.65
CA PHE A 47 2.57 -2.24 4.79
C PHE A 47 3.18 -3.05 3.64
N VAL A 48 3.51 -4.31 3.91
CA VAL A 48 3.97 -5.29 2.94
C VAL A 48 2.89 -6.36 2.81
N ALA A 49 2.47 -6.65 1.58
CA ALA A 49 1.50 -7.69 1.25
C ALA A 49 2.19 -8.86 0.52
N LYS A 50 1.97 -10.09 0.97
CA LYS A 50 2.58 -11.31 0.41
C LYS A 50 1.53 -12.30 -0.05
N LYS A 51 1.68 -12.85 -1.26
CA LYS A 51 0.81 -13.91 -1.80
C LYS A 51 1.55 -14.74 -2.86
N LYS A 52 1.58 -16.06 -2.70
CA LYS A 52 2.13 -17.02 -3.69
C LYS A 52 3.52 -16.62 -4.23
N GLY A 53 4.44 -16.19 -3.36
CA GLY A 53 5.79 -15.77 -3.74
C GLY A 53 5.91 -14.29 -4.17
N ASP A 54 4.82 -13.62 -4.53
CA ASP A 54 4.83 -12.19 -4.76
C ASP A 54 4.85 -11.41 -3.45
N ILE A 55 5.75 -10.43 -3.38
CA ILE A 55 5.88 -9.48 -2.27
C ILE A 55 5.63 -8.08 -2.83
N PHE A 56 4.67 -7.36 -2.24
CA PHE A 56 4.36 -5.98 -2.58
C PHE A 56 4.69 -5.07 -1.40
N ALA A 57 5.52 -4.06 -1.64
CA ALA A 57 5.73 -2.96 -0.70
C ALA A 57 4.74 -1.86 -1.05
N VAL A 58 3.84 -1.50 -0.12
CA VAL A 58 2.78 -0.53 -0.39
C VAL A 58 2.92 0.65 0.55
N ASP A 59 3.06 1.84 -0.03
CA ASP A 59 2.93 3.11 0.68
C ASP A 59 1.64 3.80 0.29
N VAL A 60 0.94 4.36 1.29
CA VAL A 60 -0.34 5.03 1.12
C VAL A 60 -0.12 6.54 1.12
N TYR A 61 -0.29 7.15 -0.05
CA TYR A 61 -0.23 8.58 -0.23
C TYR A 61 -1.57 9.23 0.16
N LEU A 62 -1.56 9.96 1.28
CA LEU A 62 -2.74 10.61 1.89
C LEU A 62 -2.79 12.13 1.69
N LYS A 63 -1.76 12.73 1.06
CA LYS A 63 -1.65 14.18 0.94
C LYS A 63 -2.55 14.71 -0.19
N ASN A 64 -3.06 15.93 -0.04
CA ASN A 64 -3.84 16.62 -1.09
C ASN A 64 -2.97 17.26 -2.19
N LYS A 65 -1.64 17.23 -2.04
CA LYS A 65 -0.69 17.77 -3.04
C LYS A 65 -0.43 16.74 -4.14
N PRO A 66 -0.07 17.17 -5.36
CA PRO A 66 0.35 16.25 -6.41
C PRO A 66 1.48 15.33 -5.95
N VAL A 67 1.43 14.06 -6.34
CA VAL A 67 2.53 13.12 -6.12
C VAL A 67 3.74 13.61 -6.89
N SER A 68 4.86 13.77 -6.21
CA SER A 68 6.13 14.19 -6.79
C SER A 68 7.00 12.98 -7.14
N ALA A 69 8.00 13.23 -7.98
CA ALA A 69 8.99 12.22 -8.37
C ALA A 69 9.75 11.63 -7.17
N ARG A 70 9.97 12.43 -6.12
CA ARG A 70 10.64 12.00 -4.88
C ARG A 70 9.88 10.87 -4.18
N GLU A 71 8.56 10.99 -4.07
CA GLU A 71 7.72 9.97 -3.40
C GLU A 71 7.77 8.63 -4.16
N VAL A 72 7.92 8.67 -5.49
CA VAL A 72 8.07 7.48 -6.34
C VAL A 72 9.45 6.83 -6.14
N GLU A 73 10.50 7.63 -6.07
CA GLU A 73 11.86 7.15 -5.79
C GLU A 73 11.98 6.55 -4.39
N ASP A 74 11.34 7.16 -3.40
CA ASP A 74 11.37 6.70 -2.01
C ASP A 74 10.76 5.30 -1.87
N ILE A 75 9.60 5.04 -2.48
CA ILE A 75 9.01 3.69 -2.44
C ILE A 75 9.83 2.68 -3.23
N ALA A 76 10.40 3.08 -4.38
CA ALA A 76 11.24 2.18 -5.19
C ALA A 76 12.48 1.73 -4.40
N ARG A 77 13.18 2.67 -3.76
CA ARG A 77 14.35 2.38 -2.91
C ARG A 77 13.98 1.46 -1.75
N LYS A 78 12.94 1.81 -0.99
CA LYS A 78 12.47 1.01 0.16
C LYS A 78 12.07 -0.40 -0.26
N ALA A 79 11.36 -0.55 -1.38
CA ALA A 79 10.92 -1.85 -1.88
C ALA A 79 12.09 -2.73 -2.35
N SER A 80 13.10 -2.12 -2.97
CA SER A 80 14.31 -2.83 -3.42
C SER A 80 15.07 -3.47 -2.26
N GLN A 81 15.07 -2.85 -1.07
CA GLN A 81 15.77 -3.39 0.11
C GLN A 81 15.17 -4.70 0.63
N ILE A 82 13.92 -4.99 0.27
CA ILE A 82 13.20 -6.19 0.70
C ILE A 82 12.79 -7.08 -0.49
N ASN A 83 13.37 -6.84 -1.68
CA ASN A 83 13.05 -7.53 -2.93
C ASN A 83 11.53 -7.58 -3.21
N ALA A 84 10.84 -6.48 -2.93
CA ALA A 84 9.40 -6.36 -3.13
C ALA A 84 9.08 -5.50 -4.37
N LYS A 85 7.93 -5.75 -4.98
CA LYS A 85 7.37 -4.92 -6.04
C LYS A 85 6.83 -3.62 -5.41
N PRO A 86 7.35 -2.43 -5.77
CA PRO A 86 6.90 -1.16 -5.22
C PRO A 86 5.50 -0.80 -5.71
N VAL A 87 4.64 -0.41 -4.78
CA VAL A 87 3.28 0.06 -5.06
C VAL A 87 3.04 1.38 -4.33
N LEU A 88 2.80 2.44 -5.09
CA LEU A 88 2.33 3.71 -4.53
C LEU A 88 0.82 3.78 -4.65
N LEU A 89 0.12 3.82 -3.51
CA LEU A 89 -1.32 3.84 -3.47
C LEU A 89 -1.84 5.22 -3.07
N ILE A 90 -2.45 5.93 -4.01
CA ILE A 90 -3.07 7.22 -3.78
C ILE A 90 -4.45 7.00 -3.16
N TYR A 91 -4.66 7.53 -1.96
CA TYR A 91 -5.98 7.61 -1.36
C TYR A 91 -6.61 8.98 -1.65
N GLY A 92 -7.75 8.97 -2.35
CA GLY A 92 -8.47 10.19 -2.74
C GLY A 92 -8.23 10.63 -4.18
N SER A 93 -8.00 11.93 -4.38
CA SER A 93 -7.99 12.59 -5.70
C SER A 93 -6.68 13.31 -6.02
N ALA A 94 -5.58 13.01 -5.32
CA ALA A 94 -4.30 13.62 -5.61
C ALA A 94 -3.90 13.40 -7.09
N LYS A 95 -3.47 14.49 -7.72
CA LYS A 95 -2.89 14.48 -9.07
C LYS A 95 -1.49 13.85 -9.02
N ILE A 96 -0.98 13.47 -10.18
CA ILE A 96 0.37 12.94 -10.35
C ILE A 96 1.10 13.97 -11.21
N SER A 97 2.28 14.43 -10.80
CA SER A 97 3.08 15.32 -11.66
C SER A 97 3.61 14.55 -12.87
N GLU A 98 3.90 15.26 -13.95
CA GLU A 98 4.45 14.65 -15.16
C GLU A 98 5.80 13.98 -14.90
N GLU A 99 6.66 14.63 -14.10
CA GLU A 99 7.92 14.07 -13.61
C GLU A 99 7.73 12.74 -12.86
N ALA A 100 6.72 12.66 -11.98
CA ALA A 100 6.42 11.43 -11.26
C ALA A 100 5.95 10.33 -12.21
N LEU A 101 5.21 10.69 -13.26
CA LEU A 101 4.72 9.74 -14.26
C LEU A 101 5.86 9.12 -15.07
N SER A 102 6.87 9.92 -15.44
CA SER A 102 8.10 9.41 -16.07
C SER A 102 8.84 8.46 -15.14
N LYS A 103 9.10 8.85 -13.88
CA LYS A 103 9.80 7.98 -12.92
C LYS A 103 9.05 6.69 -12.57
N LEU A 104 7.72 6.70 -12.56
CA LEU A 104 6.91 5.50 -12.34
C LEU A 104 7.21 4.42 -13.40
N ARG A 105 7.42 4.85 -14.66
CA ARG A 105 7.74 3.95 -15.78
C ARG A 105 9.17 3.43 -15.69
N GLU A 106 10.12 4.31 -15.41
CA GLU A 106 11.54 3.96 -15.28
C GLU A 106 11.79 2.98 -14.13
N LEU A 107 11.21 3.24 -12.96
CA LEU A 107 11.43 2.45 -11.74
C LEU A 107 10.44 1.29 -11.59
N ASN A 108 9.59 1.05 -12.59
CA ASN A 108 8.56 0.01 -12.61
C ASN A 108 7.67 0.01 -11.35
N VAL A 109 7.33 1.21 -10.86
CA VAL A 109 6.50 1.41 -9.67
C VAL A 109 5.04 1.35 -10.06
N LYS A 110 4.30 0.44 -9.43
CA LYS A 110 2.87 0.28 -9.71
C LYS A 110 2.07 1.34 -8.97
N ILE A 111 1.33 2.17 -9.70
CA ILE A 111 0.42 3.13 -9.09
C ILE A 111 -0.99 2.55 -8.98
N LYS A 112 -1.62 2.70 -7.81
CA LYS A 112 -3.05 2.39 -7.62
C LYS A 112 -3.75 3.59 -7.02
N ARG A 113 -5.00 3.80 -7.42
CA ARG A 113 -5.86 4.84 -6.82
C ARG A 113 -7.05 4.19 -6.15
N VAL A 114 -7.34 4.65 -4.94
CA VAL A 114 -8.47 4.18 -4.15
C VAL A 114 -9.24 5.38 -3.61
N ARG A 115 -10.54 5.44 -3.89
CA ARG A 115 -11.46 6.44 -3.34
C ARG A 115 -12.34 5.76 -2.30
N LYS A 116 -12.37 6.30 -1.07
CA LYS A 116 -13.27 5.94 0.05
C LYS A 116 -13.55 4.43 0.20
N VAL A 117 -12.81 3.75 1.07
CA VAL A 117 -12.98 2.30 1.31
C VAL A 117 -13.86 2.04 2.53
N LYS A 118 -14.89 1.20 2.35
CA LYS A 118 -15.59 0.51 3.44
C LYS A 118 -15.40 -0.99 3.24
N PRO A 119 -14.40 -1.63 3.87
CA PRO A 119 -14.21 -3.07 3.71
C PRO A 119 -15.41 -3.77 4.37
N ARG A 120 -16.16 -4.54 3.59
CA ARG A 120 -17.23 -5.41 4.10
C ARG A 120 -16.75 -6.86 3.97
N PRO A 121 -16.64 -7.61 5.07
CA PRO A 121 -16.47 -9.06 4.96
C PRO A 121 -17.74 -9.65 4.34
N HIS A 122 -17.59 -10.48 3.32
CA HIS A 122 -18.65 -11.35 2.79
C HIS A 122 -18.75 -12.60 3.65
#